data_AF-A0A3L7UKH8-F1
#
_entry.id   AF-A0A3L7UKH8-F1
#
_cell.length_a   1.000
_cell.length_b   1.000
_cell.length_c   1.000
_cell.angle_alpha   90.00
_cell.angle_beta   90.00
_cell.angle_gamma   90.00
#
_symmetry.space_group_name_H-M   'P 1'
#
loop_
_entity.id
_entity.type
_entity.pdbx_description
1 polymer ?
#
loop_
_entity_poly.entity_id
_entity_poly.type
_entity_poly.pdbx_seq_one_letter_code
_entity_poly.pdbx_strand_id
1 'polypeptide(L)'
;MIPPRISLVLIAVMATGGCASLGKPDLHDPGSSRSQQRKAVRFDPYLQDDIGPYQLRLPLMDGSRPRDYAEPVPEVRRARWWAPNQ
;
A
#
# COMPACT_ATOMS: atom_id res chain seq x y z
N MET A 1 13.26 38.84 -21.72
CA MET A 1 12.76 37.75 -22.59
C MET A 1 13.51 36.47 -22.24
N ILE A 2 12.82 35.47 -21.68
CA ILE A 2 13.42 34.16 -21.39
C ILE A 2 13.46 33.39 -22.73
N PRO A 3 14.62 32.86 -23.15
CA PRO A 3 14.71 32.16 -24.43
C PRO A 3 13.87 30.86 -24.39
N PRO A 4 13.23 30.48 -25.51
CA PRO A 4 12.24 29.40 -25.55
C PRO A 4 12.81 28.04 -25.12
N ARG A 5 14.12 27.84 -25.32
CA ARG A 5 14.85 26.65 -24.86
C ARG A 5 14.88 26.53 -23.33
N ILE A 6 15.08 27.65 -22.63
CA ILE A 6 15.11 27.68 -21.15
C ILE A 6 13.69 27.46 -20.61
N SER A 7 12.68 28.01 -21.26
CA SER A 7 11.28 27.81 -20.87
C SER A 7 10.87 26.33 -20.95
N LEU A 8 11.28 25.61 -21.98
CA LEU A 8 10.95 24.19 -22.17
C LEU A 8 11.64 23.28 -21.12
N VAL A 9 12.89 23.58 -20.78
CA VAL A 9 13.62 22.89 -19.72
C VAL A 9 12.95 23.12 -18.36
N LEU A 10 12.52 24.36 -18.07
CA LEU A 10 11.87 24.69 -16.81
C LEU A 10 10.54 23.94 -16.62
N ILE A 11 9.74 23.84 -17.69
CA ILE A 11 8.46 23.10 -17.68
C ILE A 11 8.69 21.60 -17.46
N ALA A 12 9.69 21.01 -18.12
CA ALA A 12 10.02 19.59 -17.96
C ALA A 12 10.48 19.25 -16.53
N VAL A 13 11.24 20.14 -15.88
CA VAL A 13 11.67 19.96 -14.48
C VAL A 13 10.47 20.04 -13.53
N MET A 14 9.55 20.98 -13.74
CA MET A 14 8.34 21.08 -12.89
C MET A 14 7.40 19.88 -13.05
N ALA A 15 7.27 19.32 -14.26
CA ALA A 15 6.41 18.17 -14.52
C ALA A 15 6.91 16.86 -13.88
N THR A 16 8.20 16.76 -13.58
CA THR A 16 8.81 15.54 -12.99
C THR A 16 9.01 15.62 -11.47
N GLY A 17 8.85 16.80 -10.88
CA GLY A 17 9.18 17.10 -9.47
C GLY A 17 8.18 16.65 -8.39
N GLY A 18 7.09 15.95 -8.71
CA GLY A 18 6.00 15.67 -7.76
C GLY A 18 6.01 14.28 -7.10
N CYS A 19 6.67 13.28 -7.69
CA CYS A 19 6.54 11.89 -7.25
C CYS A 19 7.49 11.50 -6.10
N ALA A 20 8.29 12.44 -5.59
CA ALA A 20 9.26 12.15 -4.54
C ALA A 20 8.62 11.90 -3.16
N SER A 21 7.44 12.48 -2.89
CA SER A 21 6.75 12.33 -1.60
C SER A 21 5.71 11.20 -1.56
N LEU A 22 5.46 10.52 -2.67
CA LEU A 22 4.61 9.33 -2.68
C LEU A 22 5.41 8.15 -2.11
N GLY A 23 4.82 7.43 -1.15
CA GLY A 23 5.43 6.24 -0.55
C GLY A 23 5.75 5.20 -1.62
N LYS A 24 7.03 4.92 -1.84
CA LYS A 24 7.52 3.93 -2.81
C LYS A 24 7.72 2.59 -2.09
N PRO A 25 7.32 1.45 -2.68
CA PRO A 25 7.79 0.16 -2.21
C PRO A 25 9.30 0.07 -2.47
N ASP A 26 10.06 -0.33 -1.46
CA ASP A 26 11.46 -0.72 -1.65
C ASP A 26 11.48 -2.14 -2.22
N LEU A 27 11.99 -2.31 -3.44
CA LEU A 27 12.05 -3.61 -4.11
C LEU A 27 13.28 -4.42 -3.70
N HIS A 28 14.34 -3.76 -3.20
CA HIS A 28 15.61 -4.42 -2.89
C HIS A 28 15.74 -4.76 -1.41
N ASP A 29 15.26 -3.89 -0.52
CA ASP A 29 15.18 -4.16 0.91
C ASP A 29 13.80 -3.77 1.47
N PRO A 30 12.79 -4.65 1.32
CA PRO A 30 11.45 -4.35 1.78
C PRO A 30 11.33 -4.45 3.32
N GLY A 31 12.43 -4.70 4.05
CA GLY A 31 12.48 -4.85 5.50
C GLY A 31 11.84 -6.13 6.03
N SER A 32 11.69 -6.23 7.36
CA SER A 32 11.11 -7.42 8.01
C SER A 32 9.60 -7.55 7.75
N SER A 33 9.09 -8.78 7.78
CA SER A 33 7.66 -9.08 7.64
C SER A 33 6.79 -8.27 8.61
N ARG A 34 7.23 -8.08 9.85
CA ARG A 34 6.54 -7.27 10.86
C ARG A 34 6.47 -5.78 10.47
N SER A 35 7.52 -5.24 9.87
CA SER A 35 7.55 -3.85 9.38
C SER A 35 6.59 -3.68 8.20
N GLN A 36 6.57 -4.65 7.28
CA GLN A 36 5.66 -4.66 6.13
C GLN A 36 4.20 -4.75 6.57
N GLN A 37 3.87 -5.65 7.50
CA GLN A 37 2.53 -5.77 8.05
C GLN A 37 2.08 -4.46 8.71
N ARG A 38 2.95 -3.80 9.49
CA ARG A 38 2.65 -2.49 10.09
C ARG A 38 2.36 -1.42 9.05
N LYS A 39 3.11 -1.38 7.94
CA LYS A 39 2.87 -0.46 6.83
C LYS A 39 1.55 -0.79 6.13
N ALA A 40 1.29 -2.06 5.85
CA ALA A 40 0.06 -2.52 5.22
C ALA A 40 -1.18 -2.11 6.02
N VAL A 41 -1.18 -2.36 7.33
CA VAL A 41 -2.26 -1.95 8.23
C VAL A 41 -2.42 -0.43 8.30
N ARG A 42 -1.30 0.32 8.40
CA ARG A 42 -1.35 1.79 8.49
C ARG A 42 -1.93 2.46 7.25
N PHE A 43 -1.65 1.91 6.07
CA PHE A 43 -2.06 2.48 4.79
C PHE A 43 -3.23 1.70 4.15
N ASP A 44 -3.91 0.85 4.92
CA ASP A 44 -5.12 0.15 4.46
C ASP A 44 -6.31 1.14 4.46
N PRO A 45 -6.90 1.45 3.29
CA PRO A 45 -8.11 2.28 3.23
C PRO A 45 -9.34 1.61 3.86
N TYR A 46 -9.31 0.29 4.07
CA TYR A 46 -10.39 -0.51 4.63
C TYR A 46 -9.91 -1.31 5.86
N LEU A 47 -9.30 -0.59 6.81
CA LEU A 47 -8.79 -1.14 8.06
C LEU A 47 -9.80 -2.11 8.70
N GLN A 48 -9.34 -3.31 9.07
CA GLN A 48 -10.20 -4.32 9.71
C GLN A 48 -10.83 -3.78 11.00
N ASP A 49 -12.15 -3.95 11.05
CA ASP A 49 -13.08 -3.41 12.02
C ASP A 49 -13.06 -4.12 13.39
N ASP A 50 -12.31 -5.21 13.49
CA ASP A 50 -12.30 -6.16 14.60
C ASP A 50 -11.45 -5.66 15.80
N ILE A 51 -10.76 -4.52 15.64
CA ILE A 51 -9.76 -4.02 16.61
C ILE A 51 -10.38 -3.07 17.69
N GLY A 52 -11.68 -2.73 17.61
CA GLY A 52 -12.33 -1.82 18.55
C GLY A 52 -13.73 -2.24 19.01
N PRO A 53 -14.22 -1.70 20.15
CA PRO A 53 -15.62 -1.86 20.53
C PRO A 53 -16.51 -1.36 19.40
N TYR A 54 -17.51 -2.15 19.02
CA TYR A 54 -18.45 -1.85 17.92
C TYR A 54 -19.04 -0.42 17.99
N GLN A 55 -19.11 0.18 19.19
CA GLN A 55 -19.67 1.53 19.41
C GLN A 55 -18.76 2.69 18.94
N LEU A 56 -17.46 2.47 18.73
CA LEU A 56 -16.50 3.51 18.33
C LEU A 56 -16.08 3.42 16.85
N ARG A 57 -16.67 2.49 16.11
CA ARG A 57 -16.44 2.32 14.67
C ARG A 57 -17.05 3.53 13.96
N LEU A 58 -16.22 4.41 13.37
CA LEU A 58 -16.74 5.28 12.31
C LEU A 58 -17.43 4.33 11.32
N PRO A 59 -18.66 4.60 10.88
CA PRO A 59 -19.32 3.74 9.92
C PRO A 59 -18.53 3.83 8.62
N LEU A 60 -17.57 2.92 8.44
CA LEU A 60 -17.11 2.50 7.15
C LEU A 60 -18.40 2.00 6.49
N MET A 61 -18.97 2.81 5.59
CA MET A 61 -20.28 2.53 5.00
C MET A 61 -20.31 1.05 4.60
N ASP A 62 -21.23 0.27 5.17
CA ASP A 62 -21.36 -1.15 4.87
C ASP A 62 -21.48 -1.30 3.35
N GLY A 63 -20.50 -1.97 2.73
CA GLY A 63 -20.39 -2.10 1.26
C GLY A 63 -19.39 -1.19 0.56
N SER A 64 -18.68 -0.30 1.27
CA SER A 64 -17.56 0.47 0.71
C SER A 64 -16.32 -0.39 0.42
N ARG A 65 -16.15 -1.46 1.20
CA ARG A 65 -15.11 -2.47 0.97
C ARG A 65 -15.55 -3.37 -0.20
N PRO A 66 -14.74 -3.53 -1.26
CA PRO A 66 -15.10 -4.43 -2.35
C PRO A 66 -15.32 -5.85 -1.82
N ARG A 67 -16.32 -6.54 -2.35
CA ARG A 67 -16.76 -7.87 -1.88
C ARG A 67 -15.62 -8.88 -1.79
N ASP A 68 -14.66 -8.79 -2.70
CA ASP A 68 -13.51 -9.70 -2.77
C ASP A 68 -12.54 -9.56 -1.59
N TYR A 69 -12.61 -8.47 -0.82
CA TYR A 69 -11.84 -8.31 0.42
C TYR A 69 -12.57 -8.85 1.67
N ALA A 70 -13.85 -9.23 1.55
CA ALA A 70 -14.56 -9.93 2.61
C ALA A 70 -14.15 -11.41 2.66
N GLU A 71 -13.66 -11.94 1.55
CA GLU A 71 -13.12 -13.29 1.47
C GLU A 71 -11.64 -13.29 1.92
N PRO A 72 -11.23 -14.22 2.81
CA PRO A 72 -9.83 -14.31 3.20
C PRO A 72 -8.98 -14.69 1.99
N VAL A 73 -7.94 -13.88 1.70
CA VAL A 73 -6.98 -14.21 0.63
C VAL A 73 -6.33 -15.56 0.96
N PRO A 74 -6.40 -16.56 0.07
CA PRO A 74 -5.76 -17.84 0.32
C PRO A 74 -4.26 -17.64 0.48
N GLU A 75 -3.72 -18.06 1.63
CA GLU A 75 -2.28 -18.00 1.86
C GLU A 75 -1.55 -18.86 0.82
N VAL A 76 -0.57 -18.27 0.14
CA VAL A 76 0.26 -18.98 -0.84
C VAL A 76 1.13 -19.99 -0.10
N ARG A 77 0.66 -21.23 0.01
CA ARG A 77 1.49 -22.36 0.44
C ARG A 77 2.48 -22.69 -0.66
N ARG A 78 3.73 -22.23 -0.51
CA ARG A 78 4.84 -22.74 -1.33
C ARG A 78 5.04 -24.23 -1.02
N ALA A 79 5.19 -25.03 -2.07
CA ALA A 79 5.56 -26.43 -1.93
C ALA A 79 6.92 -26.51 -1.22
N ARG A 80 6.91 -26.91 0.05
CA ARG A 80 8.13 -27.19 0.81
C ARG A 80 8.43 -28.69 0.69
N TRP A 81 8.96 -29.10 -0.46
CA TRP A 81 9.33 -30.50 -0.73
C TRP A 81 10.34 -31.08 0.27
N TRP A 82 11.04 -30.21 1.00
CA TRP A 82 12.05 -30.54 2.01
C TRP A 82 11.54 -30.42 3.46
N ALA A 83 10.34 -29.90 3.71
CA ALA A 83 9.83 -29.76 5.07
C ALA A 83 9.10 -31.04 5.49
N PRO A 84 9.29 -31.52 6.74
CA PRO A 84 8.52 -32.65 7.24
C PRO A 84 7.02 -32.32 7.21
N ASN A 85 6.21 -33.30 6.81
CA ASN A 85 4.76 -33.21 6.81
C ASN A 85 4.29 -32.89 8.24
N GLN A 86 3.55 -31.80 8.41
CA GLN A 86 2.82 -31.52 9.66
C GLN A 86 1.48 -32.22 9.66
#